data_AF-A0A534KKU3-F1
#
_entry.id   AF-A0A534KKU3-F1
#
_cell.length_a   1.000
_cell.length_b   1.000
_cell.length_c   1.000
_cell.angle_alpha   90.00
_cell.angle_beta   90.00
_cell.angle_gamma   90.00
#
_symmetry.space_group_name_H-M   'P 1'
#
loop_
_entity.id
_entity.type
_entity.pdbx_description
1 polymer ?
#
loop_
_entity_poly.entity_id
_entity_poly.type
_entity_poly.pdbx_seq_one_letter_code
_entity_poly.pdbx_strand_id
1 'polypeptide(L)'
;MGVQTAYDLIVADMRAIWGDMAPAMLRKRLRDVRADPVSLTRTDLVKIVQLLRERTLPSVMGEEGAEAKANQYLAWVVDGA
;
A
#
# COMPACT_ATOMS: atom_id res chain seq x y z
N MET A 1 -9.79 -12.66 4.11
CA MET A 1 -9.98 -11.39 4.86
C MET A 1 -10.49 -10.20 4.00
N GLY A 2 -11.01 -10.27 2.77
CA GLY A 2 -11.43 -9.10 1.98
C GLY A 2 -10.33 -8.07 1.56
N VAL A 3 -10.37 -7.60 0.29
CA VAL A 3 -9.45 -6.58 -0.26
C VAL A 3 -9.50 -5.26 0.53
N GLN A 4 -10.68 -4.84 0.97
CA GLN A 4 -10.86 -3.62 1.76
C GLN A 4 -10.10 -3.68 3.09
N THR A 5 -10.16 -4.81 3.79
CA THR A 5 -9.44 -4.99 5.06
C THR A 5 -7.93 -4.87 4.86
N ALA A 6 -7.39 -5.48 3.81
CA ALA A 6 -5.97 -5.37 3.50
C ALA A 6 -5.57 -3.92 3.19
N TYR A 7 -6.41 -3.20 2.44
CA TYR A 7 -6.20 -1.78 2.18
C TYR A 7 -6.22 -0.96 3.48
N ASP A 8 -7.18 -1.20 4.37
CA ASP A 8 -7.31 -0.48 5.65
C ASP A 8 -6.11 -0.75 6.58
N LEU A 9 -5.59 -1.99 6.61
CA LEU A 9 -4.37 -2.33 7.33
C LEU A 9 -3.15 -1.58 6.80
N ILE A 10 -3.00 -1.49 5.47
CA ILE A 10 -1.94 -0.70 4.84
C ILE A 10 -2.10 0.78 5.22
N VAL A 11 -3.31 1.34 5.17
CA VAL A 11 -3.56 2.74 5.58
C VAL A 11 -3.15 2.96 7.04
N ALA A 12 -3.50 2.04 7.93
CA ALA A 12 -3.18 2.12 9.36
C ALA A 12 -1.66 2.06 9.61
N ASP A 13 -0.95 1.11 9.01
CA ASP A 13 0.52 1.01 9.13
C ASP A 13 1.21 2.24 8.55
N MET A 14 0.77 2.71 7.38
CA MET A 14 1.30 3.93 6.78
C MET A 14 1.05 5.14 7.68
N ARG A 15 -0.12 5.27 8.32
CA ARG A 15 -0.35 6.36 9.29
C ARG A 15 0.57 6.27 10.50
N ALA A 16 0.90 5.07 10.96
CA ALA A 16 1.85 4.91 12.07
C ALA A 16 3.27 5.39 11.70
N ILE A 17 3.66 5.32 10.42
CA ILE A 17 5.00 5.73 9.94
C ILE A 17 5.03 7.21 9.51
N TRP A 18 4.01 7.66 8.78
CA TRP A 18 3.99 8.97 8.10
C TRP A 18 2.92 9.94 8.62
N GLY A 19 2.15 9.54 9.64
CA GLY A 19 1.06 10.36 10.19
C GLY A 19 0.05 10.78 9.12
N ASP A 20 -0.29 12.06 9.13
CA ASP A 20 -1.32 12.65 8.26
C ASP A 20 -0.95 12.68 6.77
N MET A 21 0.32 12.41 6.42
CA MET A 21 0.74 12.33 5.02
C MET A 21 0.33 11.02 4.34
N ALA A 22 0.14 9.94 5.11
CA ALA A 22 -0.18 8.62 4.58
C ALA A 22 -1.42 8.60 3.65
N PRO A 23 -2.56 9.22 4.01
CA PRO A 23 -3.71 9.31 3.11
C PRO A 23 -3.40 10.00 1.79
N ALA A 24 -2.56 11.04 1.78
CA ALA A 24 -2.20 11.76 0.56
C ALA A 24 -1.31 10.91 -0.35
N MET A 25 -0.37 10.16 0.23
CA MET A 25 0.51 9.24 -0.50
C MET A 25 -0.29 8.10 -1.13
N LEU A 26 -1.20 7.48 -0.38
CA LEU A 26 -2.08 6.42 -0.91
C LEU A 26 -3.03 6.93 -1.99
N ARG A 27 -3.64 8.12 -1.80
CA ARG A 27 -4.47 8.76 -2.85
C ARG A 27 -3.69 8.96 -4.14
N LYS A 28 -2.39 9.32 -4.06
CA LYS A 28 -1.55 9.43 -5.25
C LYS A 28 -1.40 8.07 -5.96
N ARG A 29 -1.14 6.99 -5.22
CA ARG A 29 -0.98 5.64 -5.80
C ARG A 29 -2.26 5.08 -6.40
N LEU A 30 -3.40 5.32 -5.75
CA LEU A 30 -4.71 4.99 -6.31
C LEU A 30 -4.95 5.66 -7.66
N ARG A 31 -4.61 6.96 -7.78
CA ARG A 31 -4.68 7.68 -9.05
C ARG A 31 -3.71 7.12 -10.09
N ASP A 32 -2.49 6.76 -9.69
CA ASP A 32 -1.48 6.18 -10.59
C ASP A 32 -1.99 4.88 -11.23
N VAL A 33 -2.79 4.07 -10.51
CA VAL A 33 -3.39 2.83 -11.04
C VAL A 33 -4.83 2.98 -11.56
N ARG A 34 -5.40 4.19 -11.49
CA ARG A 34 -6.81 4.49 -11.85
C ARG A 34 -7.83 3.61 -11.09
N ALA A 35 -7.59 3.34 -9.82
CA ALA A 35 -8.49 2.55 -8.97
C ALA A 35 -9.34 3.44 -8.05
N ASP A 36 -10.56 3.00 -7.78
CA ASP A 36 -11.44 3.57 -6.77
C ASP A 36 -11.26 2.80 -5.44
N PRO A 37 -10.98 3.47 -4.31
CA PRO A 37 -10.89 2.82 -3.01
C PRO A 37 -12.10 1.93 -2.65
N VAL A 38 -13.30 2.29 -3.10
CA VAL A 38 -14.56 1.60 -2.75
C VAL A 38 -14.77 0.34 -3.60
N SER A 39 -14.09 0.22 -4.74
CA SER A 39 -14.18 -0.92 -5.65
C SER A 39 -12.81 -1.53 -5.97
N LEU A 40 -11.86 -1.44 -5.02
CA LEU A 40 -10.51 -1.96 -5.19
C LEU A 40 -10.52 -3.46 -5.48
N THR A 41 -9.88 -3.85 -6.57
CA THR A 41 -9.59 -5.26 -6.82
C THR A 41 -8.27 -5.67 -6.15
N ARG A 42 -8.07 -6.97 -5.99
CA ARG A 42 -6.79 -7.51 -5.51
C ARG A 42 -5.63 -7.07 -6.40
N THR A 43 -5.83 -7.09 -7.71
CA THR A 43 -4.82 -6.71 -8.70
C THR A 43 -4.43 -5.24 -8.56
N ASP A 44 -5.40 -4.35 -8.30
CA ASP A 44 -5.12 -2.93 -8.07
C ASP A 44 -4.31 -2.73 -6.81
N LEU A 45 -4.66 -3.43 -5.73
CA LEU A 45 -3.94 -3.34 -4.47
C LEU A 45 -2.49 -3.85 -4.58
N VAL A 46 -2.26 -4.93 -5.32
CA VAL A 46 -0.89 -5.41 -5.64
C VAL A 46 -0.10 -4.34 -6.39
N LYS A 47 -0.69 -3.72 -7.42
CA LYS A 47 -0.02 -2.63 -8.17
C LYS A 47 0.27 -1.43 -7.29
N ILE A 48 -0.63 -1.06 -6.38
CA ILE A 48 -0.41 0.02 -5.41
C ILE A 48 0.80 -0.30 -4.53
N VAL A 49 0.89 -1.52 -3.99
CA VAL A 49 2.03 -1.95 -3.16
C VAL A 49 3.34 -1.92 -3.94
N GLN A 50 3.34 -2.34 -5.20
CA GLN A 50 4.51 -2.23 -6.08
C GLN A 50 4.93 -0.77 -6.30
N LEU A 51 3.99 0.13 -6.55
CA LEU A 51 4.30 1.56 -6.69
C LEU A 51 4.77 2.19 -5.37
N LEU A 52 4.30 1.70 -4.22
CA LEU A 52 4.83 2.11 -2.92
C LEU A 52 6.30 1.68 -2.79
N ARG A 53 6.61 0.42 -3.08
CA ARG A 53 7.97 -0.12 -3.10
C ARG A 53 8.91 0.67 -4.01
N GLU A 54 8.47 1.03 -5.21
CA GLU A 54 9.34 1.69 -6.18
C GLU A 54 9.52 3.19 -5.93
N ARG A 55 8.46 3.88 -5.47
CA ARG A 55 8.39 5.35 -5.55
C ARG A 55 8.18 6.05 -4.22
N THR A 56 8.08 5.29 -3.13
CA THR A 56 7.62 5.85 -1.84
C THR A 56 8.49 5.35 -0.70
N LEU A 57 8.53 4.04 -0.50
CA LEU A 57 9.22 3.41 0.62
C LEU A 57 10.75 3.64 0.60
N PRO A 58 11.47 3.59 -0.54
CA PRO A 58 12.93 3.68 -0.53
C PRO A 58 13.45 5.00 0.04
N SER A 59 12.73 6.10 -0.21
CA SER A 59 13.08 7.43 0.31
C SER A 59 12.99 7.56 1.83
N VAL A 60 12.36 6.59 2.51
CA VAL A 60 12.08 6.65 3.95
C VAL A 60 12.87 5.58 4.71
N MET A 61 12.96 4.37 4.16
CA MET A 61 13.51 3.20 4.85
C MET A 61 14.61 2.49 4.05
N GLY A 62 15.12 3.11 2.97
CA GLY A 62 16.08 2.51 2.06
C GLY A 62 15.47 1.39 1.21
N GLU A 63 16.24 0.89 0.24
CA GLU A 63 15.80 -0.16 -0.70
C GLU A 63 15.43 -1.46 0.02
N GLU A 64 16.27 -1.92 0.96
CA GLU A 64 16.02 -3.16 1.70
C GLU A 64 14.78 -3.06 2.60
N GLY A 65 14.61 -1.92 3.29
CA GLY A 65 13.41 -1.68 4.10
C GLY A 65 12.16 -1.62 3.23
N ALA A 66 12.25 -0.98 2.05
CA ALA A 66 11.16 -0.89 1.10
C ALA A 66 10.73 -2.26 0.58
N GLU A 67 11.68 -3.13 0.27
CA GLU A 67 11.45 -4.51 -0.11
C GLU A 67 10.71 -5.28 0.99
N ALA A 68 11.25 -5.27 2.21
CA ALA A 68 10.68 -6.00 3.33
C ALA A 68 9.25 -5.53 3.65
N LYS A 69 9.03 -4.21 3.66
CA LYS A 69 7.71 -3.62 3.93
C LYS A 69 6.71 -3.91 2.81
N ALA A 70 7.14 -3.85 1.54
CA ALA A 70 6.27 -4.22 0.42
C ALA A 70 5.87 -5.70 0.48
N ASN A 71 6.80 -6.59 0.82
CA ASN A 71 6.51 -8.02 0.99
C ASN A 71 5.52 -8.26 2.15
N GLN A 72 5.64 -7.52 3.25
CA GLN A 72 4.65 -7.54 4.34
C GLN A 72 3.25 -7.12 3.84
N TYR A 73 3.15 -6.03 3.08
CA TYR A 73 1.86 -5.59 2.53
C TYR A 73 1.29 -6.59 1.53
N LEU A 74 2.12 -7.18 0.66
CA LEU A 74 1.68 -8.23 -0.27
C LEU A 74 1.15 -9.45 0.47
N ALA A 75 1.78 -9.86 1.58
CA ALA A 75 1.27 -10.94 2.42
C ALA A 75 -0.14 -10.62 2.95
N TRP A 76 -0.38 -9.38 3.41
CA TRP A 76 -1.73 -8.96 3.83
C TRP A 76 -2.75 -8.98 2.70
N VAL A 77 -2.36 -8.68 1.46
CA VAL A 77 -3.23 -8.84 0.28
C VAL A 77 -3.51 -10.32 -0.03
N VAL A 78 -2.55 -11.20 0.25
CA VAL A 78 -2.64 -12.63 -0.03
C VAL A 78 -3.48 -13.37 1.02
N ASP A 79 -3.07 -13.30 2.29
CA ASP A 79 -3.78 -13.87 3.45
C ASP A 79 -5.14 -13.18 3.66
N GLY A 80 -5.23 -11.97 3.11
CA GLY A 80 -6.43 -11.17 3.05
C GLY A 80 -7.48 -11.66 2.06
N ALA A 81 -7.24 -12.62 1.17
CA ALA A 81 -8.31 -13.13 0.30
C ALA A 81 -9.30 -14.05 1.01
#